data_AF-A0AAC9AZU2-F1
#
_entry.id   AF-A0AAC9AZU2-F1
#
_cell.length_a   1.000
_cell.length_b   1.000
_cell.length_c   1.000
_cell.angle_alpha   90.00
_cell.angle_beta   90.00
_cell.angle_gamma   90.00
#
_symmetry.space_group_name_H-M   'P 1'
#
loop_
_entity.id
_entity.type
_entity.pdbx_description
1 polymer ?
#
loop_
_entity_poly.entity_id
_entity_poly.type
_entity_poly.pdbx_seq_one_letter_code
_entity_poly.pdbx_strand_id
1 'polypeptide(L)'
;MEIHFRLEGYCQVPDGTRPLDEVRNQFRLPSGAIVSICPVVELATSENADDHRDLSHDEGVELGLVLEILERDCALVEKTGT
;
A
#
# COMPACT_ATOMS: atom_id res chain seq x y z
N MET A 1 0.47 -22.98 -6.23
CA MET A 1 -0.64 -22.51 -5.36
C MET A 1 -0.58 -21.00 -5.37
N GLU A 2 -1.72 -20.32 -5.35
CA GLU A 2 -1.78 -18.87 -5.51
C GLU A 2 -2.63 -18.25 -4.40
N ILE A 3 -2.23 -17.07 -3.94
CA ILE A 3 -2.99 -16.27 -2.98
C ILE A 3 -3.60 -15.12 -3.78
N HIS A 4 -4.92 -15.18 -3.97
CA HIS A 4 -5.69 -14.11 -4.61
C HIS A 4 -6.24 -13.21 -3.51
N PHE A 5 -5.98 -11.91 -3.59
CA PHE A 5 -6.42 -10.94 -2.59
C PHE A 5 -6.92 -9.65 -3.23
N ARG A 6 -7.84 -8.97 -2.53
CA ARG A 6 -8.31 -7.62 -2.84
C ARG A 6 -8.29 -6.83 -1.54
N LEU A 7 -7.67 -5.64 -1.57
CA LEU A 7 -7.63 -4.73 -0.43
C LEU A 7 -8.60 -3.57 -0.68
N GLU A 8 -9.36 -3.21 0.35
CA GLU A 8 -10.25 -2.06 0.37
C GLU A 8 -10.08 -1.36 1.72
N GLY A 9 -9.87 -0.04 1.71
CA GLY A 9 -9.59 0.72 2.92
C GLY A 9 -9.43 2.22 2.63
N TYR A 10 -9.19 3.00 3.69
CA TYR A 10 -8.91 4.43 3.58
C TYR A 10 -7.85 4.85 4.60
N CYS A 11 -7.13 5.92 4.29
CA CYS A 11 -6.30 6.63 5.26
C CYS A 11 -6.66 8.12 5.20
N GLN A 12 -6.57 8.80 6.33
CA GLN A 12 -6.70 10.26 6.36
C GLN A 12 -5.37 10.88 5.95
N VAL A 13 -5.43 11.86 5.05
CA VAL A 13 -4.26 12.62 4.59
C VAL A 13 -4.42 14.10 4.94
N PRO A 14 -3.33 14.86 5.14
CA PRO A 14 -3.41 16.29 5.39
C PRO A 14 -4.06 17.07 4.26
N ASP A 15 -4.74 18.17 4.60
CA ASP A 15 -5.29 19.13 3.65
C ASP A 15 -4.22 19.64 2.67
N GLY A 16 -4.58 19.74 1.39
CA GLY A 16 -3.64 20.11 0.32
C GLY A 16 -2.86 18.93 -0.27
N THR A 17 -3.13 17.69 0.16
CA THR A 17 -2.69 16.49 -0.55
C THR A 17 -3.31 16.45 -1.96
N ARG A 18 -2.50 16.11 -2.97
CA ARG A 18 -2.94 16.04 -4.37
C ARG A 18 -2.55 14.71 -5.02
N PRO A 19 -3.36 14.15 -5.94
CA PRO A 19 -2.97 12.98 -6.72
C PRO A 19 -1.77 13.30 -7.63
N LEU A 20 -1.01 12.27 -8.03
CA LEU A 20 -0.05 12.35 -9.12
C LEU A 20 -0.70 11.80 -10.40
N ASP A 21 -0.78 12.64 -11.44
CA ASP A 21 -1.59 12.38 -12.64
C ASP A 21 -1.24 11.07 -13.36
N GLU A 22 0.03 10.65 -13.32
CA GLU A 22 0.52 9.47 -14.04
C GLU A 22 0.46 8.17 -13.20
N VAL A 23 0.25 8.28 -11.88
CA VAL A 23 0.31 7.12 -10.98
C VAL A 23 -0.86 7.15 -10.00
N ARG A 24 -1.89 6.35 -10.32
CA ARG A 24 -3.21 6.36 -9.64
C ARG A 24 -3.16 6.13 -8.13
N ASN A 25 -2.16 5.42 -7.64
CA ASN A 25 -2.02 5.11 -6.23
C ASN A 25 -0.99 5.99 -5.51
N GLN A 26 -0.55 7.10 -6.12
CA GLN A 26 0.40 8.03 -5.53
C GLN A 26 -0.18 9.41 -5.30
N PHE A 27 0.19 9.98 -4.17
CA PHE A 27 -0.28 11.27 -3.71
C PHE A 27 0.90 12.10 -3.21
N ARG A 28 0.93 13.39 -3.55
CA ARG A 28 1.88 14.33 -3.00
C ARG A 28 1.27 15.05 -1.81
N LEU A 29 1.92 14.93 -0.66
CA LEU A 29 1.58 15.64 0.57
C LEU A 29 1.96 17.13 0.45
N PRO A 30 1.39 18.02 1.30
CA PRO A 30 1.77 19.43 1.35
C PRO A 30 3.26 19.67 1.64
N SER A 31 3.90 18.77 2.37
CA SER A 31 5.35 18.80 2.62
C SER A 31 6.20 18.56 1.37
N GLY A 32 5.58 18.12 0.27
CA GLY A 32 6.25 17.69 -0.95
C GLY A 32 6.58 16.20 -1.00
N ALA A 33 6.48 15.49 0.13
CA ALA A 33 6.67 14.04 0.21
C ALA A 33 5.64 13.29 -0.65
N ILE A 34 6.02 12.11 -1.15
CA ILE A 34 5.17 11.26 -1.97
C ILE A 34 4.77 10.04 -1.13
N VAL A 35 3.47 9.81 -1.03
CA VAL A 35 2.90 8.62 -0.43
C VAL A 35 2.37 7.72 -1.55
N SER A 36 2.64 6.43 -1.45
CA SER A 36 2.09 5.41 -2.35
C SER A 36 1.20 4.46 -1.55
N ILE A 37 0.00 4.18 -2.04
CA ILE A 37 -0.89 3.17 -1.46
C ILE A 37 -0.68 1.87 -2.23
N CYS A 38 -0.02 0.91 -1.61
CA CYS A 38 0.25 -0.41 -2.19
C CYS A 38 -0.03 -1.50 -1.16
N PRO A 39 -0.45 -2.70 -1.58
CA PRO A 39 -0.32 -3.88 -0.72
C PRO A 39 1.14 -4.09 -0.34
N VAL A 40 1.37 -4.46 0.91
CA VAL A 40 2.65 -4.99 1.40
C VAL A 40 2.39 -6.39 1.93
N VAL A 41 3.29 -7.32 1.63
CA VAL A 41 3.32 -8.64 2.27
C VAL A 41 4.22 -8.50 3.48
N GLU A 42 3.78 -8.98 4.64
CA GLU A 42 4.57 -8.92 5.86
C GLU A 42 5.09 -10.32 6.23
N LEU A 43 6.23 -10.35 6.92
CA LEU A 43 6.82 -11.54 7.49
C LEU A 43 6.84 -11.42 9.02
N ALA A 44 6.45 -12.49 9.72
CA ALA A 44 6.58 -12.63 11.16
C ALA A 44 7.44 -13.87 11.48
N THR A 45 8.08 -13.89 12.64
CA THR A 45 8.95 -15.03 13.01
C THR A 45 8.17 -16.27 13.42
N SER A 46 6.91 -16.12 13.81
CA SER A 46 6.00 -17.23 14.12
C SER A 46 4.53 -16.80 14.02
N GLU A 47 3.62 -17.77 14.07
CA GLU A 47 2.17 -17.56 13.98
C GLU A 47 1.59 -16.61 15.04
N ASN A 48 2.24 -16.49 16.21
CA ASN A 48 1.75 -15.68 17.33
C ASN A 48 2.66 -14.49 17.67
N ALA A 49 3.62 -14.17 16.80
CA ALA A 49 4.52 -13.06 17.03
C ALA A 49 3.89 -11.75 16.54
N ASP A 50 4.09 -10.67 17.28
CA ASP A 50 3.69 -9.30 16.91
C ASP A 50 4.88 -8.53 16.30
N ASP A 51 5.81 -9.27 15.68
CA ASP A 51 7.05 -8.75 15.09
C ASP A 51 6.97 -8.62 13.57
N HIS A 52 5.76 -8.37 13.09
CA HIS A 52 5.46 -8.16 11.68
C HIS A 52 6.33 -7.04 11.12
N ARG A 53 6.94 -7.33 9.98
CA ARG A 53 7.67 -6.34 9.18
C ARG A 53 7.33 -6.50 7.72
N ASP A 54 7.47 -5.41 6.98
CA ASP A 54 7.43 -5.44 5.53
C ASP A 54 8.45 -6.44 4.98
N LEU A 55 7.97 -7.33 4.12
CA LEU A 55 8.80 -8.20 3.31
C LEU A 55 9.26 -7.39 2.10
N SER A 56 10.58 -7.23 1.95
CA SER A 56 11.11 -6.58 0.76
C SER A 56 10.88 -7.44 -0.49
N HIS A 57 10.96 -6.81 -1.66
CA HIS A 57 10.81 -7.53 -2.92
C HIS A 57 11.85 -8.63 -3.09
N ASP A 58 13.11 -8.34 -2.77
CA ASP A 58 14.23 -9.29 -2.91
C ASP A 58 14.07 -10.49 -1.97
N GLU A 59 13.71 -10.26 -0.70
CA GLU A 59 13.41 -11.34 0.24
C GLU A 59 12.21 -12.19 -0.20
N GLY A 60 11.19 -11.55 -0.79
CA GLY A 60 10.07 -12.26 -1.40
C GLY A 60 10.55 -13.21 -2.50
N VAL A 61 11.40 -12.74 -3.40
CA VAL A 61 11.99 -13.56 -4.47
C VAL A 61 12.79 -14.74 -3.90
N GLU A 62 13.61 -14.51 -2.87
CA GLU A 62 14.37 -15.57 -2.20
C GLU A 62 13.48 -16.65 -1.58
N LEU A 63 12.31 -16.26 -1.06
CA LEU A 63 11.29 -17.17 -0.53
C LEU A 63 10.43 -17.84 -1.62
N GLY A 64 10.67 -17.53 -2.90
CA GLY A 64 9.88 -18.03 -4.02
C GLY A 64 8.51 -17.36 -4.15
N LEU A 65 8.31 -16.21 -3.50
CA LEU A 65 7.13 -15.39 -3.64
C LEU A 65 7.28 -14.45 -4.84
N VAL A 66 6.29 -14.49 -5.73
CA VAL A 66 6.16 -13.54 -6.83
C VAL A 66 4.93 -12.69 -6.57
N LEU A 67 5.14 -11.41 -6.30
CA LEU A 67 4.05 -10.46 -6.07
C LEU A 67 3.70 -9.76 -7.38
N GLU A 68 2.59 -10.17 -7.99
CA GLU A 68 2.01 -9.49 -9.14
C GLU A 68 0.82 -8.62 -8.71
N ILE A 69 0.95 -7.30 -8.90
CA ILE A 69 -0.14 -6.35 -8.63
C ILE A 69 -0.81 -6.03 -9.96
N LEU A 70 -1.94 -6.68 -10.22
CA LEU A 70 -2.67 -6.60 -11.49
C LEU A 70 -3.41 -5.26 -11.67
N GLU A 71 -3.91 -4.68 -10.58
CA GLU A 71 -4.64 -3.41 -10.60
C GLU A 71 -4.22 -2.53 -9.41
N ARG A 72 -4.03 -1.23 -9.68
CA ARG A 72 -3.74 -0.20 -8.67
C ARG A 72 -4.76 0.92 -8.87
N ASP A 73 -5.80 0.95 -8.05
CA ASP A 73 -6.80 2.01 -8.11
C ASP A 73 -6.99 2.64 -6.74
N CYS A 74 -6.88 3.96 -6.69
CA CYS A 74 -7.11 4.76 -5.49
C CYS A 74 -7.76 6.09 -5.92
N ALA A 75 -8.68 6.59 -5.10
CA ALA A 75 -9.31 7.89 -5.32
C ALA A 75 -9.14 8.76 -4.06
N LEU A 76 -8.77 10.02 -4.27
CA LEU A 76 -8.85 11.03 -3.22
C LEU A 76 -10.30 11.54 -3.16
N VAL A 77 -10.93 11.39 -2.00
CA VAL A 77 -12.31 11.82 -1.76
C VAL A 77 -12.30 12.86 -0.65
N GLU A 78 -12.96 14.01 -0.87
CA GLU A 78 -13.13 15.01 0.18
C GLU A 78 -13.98 14.45 1.32
N LYS A 79 -13.56 14.68 2.57
CA LYS A 79 -14.34 14.28 3.74
C LYS A 79 -15.61 15.14 3.82
N THR A 80 -16.75 14.58 3.42
CA THR A 80 -18.05 15.21 3.72
C THR A 80 -18.26 15.22 5.24
N GLY A 81 -18.40 16.41 5.82
CA GLY A 81 -18.54 16.60 7.26
C GLY A 81 -19.78 15.88 7.82
N THR A 82 -19.60 15.26 8.98
CA THR A 82 -20.68 14.80 9.89
C THR A 82 -21.11 15.92 10.80
#